data_AF-A0A0L6JMX5-F1
#
_entry.id   AF-A0A0L6JMX5-F1
#
_cell.length_a   1.000
_cell.length_b   1.000
_cell.length_c   1.000
_cell.angle_alpha   90.00
_cell.angle_beta   90.00
_cell.angle_gamma   90.00
#
_symmetry.space_group_name_H-M   'P 1'
#
loop_
_entity.id
_entity.type
_entity.pdbx_description
1 polymer ?
#
loop_
_entity_poly.entity_id
_entity_poly.type
_entity_poly.pdbx_seq_one_letter_code
_entity_poly.pdbx_strand_id
1 'polypeptide(L)'
;MKVLGKAVQSIIRRPFILVYFGFIALVYSIIDSRNPLTALLMGFNRLGKGDFLDMIIYSIQILLNIMMNPGTALKALIGFILILLFASILIGLIFSGYFNVINNAVGKKEKYKGEFLEGIKKFFLRISFVSLRAVLVSIIVLIVTLVASVPAVIITKSWLSGRADLTVVAAFVDVITIGVIFLIFMFYSTYISFWFPASVNNSRRWFLTGKENADKFFWKISVRYIVFIVVFMVCHFFLAKINVNSADADFAMNIKKFAGFIANWVFNTLFFGFFITYVFSVYKIAESYVPQDVEYE
;
A
#
# COMPACT_ATOMS: atom_id res chain seq x y z
N MET A 1 -21.10 -3.34 9.73
CA MET A 1 -21.29 -4.74 9.26
C MET A 1 -21.76 -4.87 7.81
N LYS A 2 -22.76 -4.11 7.32
CA LYS A 2 -23.30 -4.26 5.95
C LYS A 2 -22.28 -4.19 4.79
N VAL A 3 -21.19 -3.43 4.92
CA VAL A 3 -20.19 -3.27 3.83
C VAL A 3 -19.24 -4.47 3.71
N LEU A 4 -18.79 -5.02 4.84
CA LEU A 4 -17.91 -6.20 4.87
C LEU A 4 -18.65 -7.41 4.27
N GLY A 5 -19.92 -7.61 4.65
CA GLY A 5 -20.77 -8.65 4.06
C GLY A 5 -20.95 -8.51 2.55
N LYS A 6 -21.12 -7.28 2.04
CA LYS A 6 -21.18 -7.02 0.58
C LYS A 6 -19.87 -7.39 -0.13
N ALA A 7 -18.72 -7.11 0.49
CA ALA A 7 -17.43 -7.46 -0.09
C ALA A 7 -17.24 -8.99 -0.15
N VAL A 8 -17.55 -9.71 0.94
CA VAL A 8 -17.52 -11.18 0.97
C VAL A 8 -18.47 -11.77 -0.08
N GLN A 9 -19.71 -11.28 -0.14
CA GLN A 9 -20.70 -11.75 -1.12
C GLN A 9 -20.24 -11.54 -2.57
N SER A 10 -19.54 -10.42 -2.84
CA SER A 10 -18.99 -10.13 -4.17
C SER A 10 -17.89 -11.11 -4.55
N ILE A 11 -17.03 -11.48 -3.61
CA ILE A 11 -15.98 -12.50 -3.81
C ILE A 11 -16.60 -13.88 -4.06
N ILE A 12 -17.58 -14.29 -3.26
CA ILE A 12 -18.28 -15.57 -3.44
C ILE A 12 -18.94 -15.64 -4.82
N ARG A 13 -19.57 -14.54 -5.26
CA ARG A 13 -20.22 -14.47 -6.58
C ARG A 13 -19.21 -14.56 -7.74
N ARG A 14 -17.98 -14.09 -7.55
CA ARG A 14 -16.92 -14.10 -8.57
C ARG A 14 -15.59 -14.59 -7.99
N PRO A 15 -15.40 -15.93 -7.89
CA PRO A 15 -14.17 -16.52 -7.35
C PRO A 15 -12.90 -16.14 -8.11
N PHE A 16 -13.04 -15.73 -9.38
CA PHE A 16 -11.95 -15.18 -10.19
C PHE A 16 -11.21 -14.04 -9.50
N ILE A 17 -11.88 -13.25 -8.63
CA ILE A 17 -11.24 -12.18 -7.85
C ILE A 17 -10.08 -12.76 -7.01
N LEU A 18 -10.31 -13.84 -6.27
CA LEU A 18 -9.27 -14.47 -5.46
C LEU A 18 -8.25 -15.24 -6.30
N VAL A 19 -8.68 -15.91 -7.38
CA VAL A 19 -7.75 -16.67 -8.25
C VAL A 19 -6.74 -15.73 -8.91
N TYR A 20 -7.23 -14.62 -9.50
CA TYR A 20 -6.38 -13.66 -10.18
C TYR A 20 -5.42 -12.99 -9.19
N PHE A 21 -5.94 -12.51 -8.06
CA PHE A 21 -5.10 -11.88 -7.05
C PHE A 21 -4.15 -12.90 -6.40
N GLY A 22 -4.56 -14.17 -6.29
CA GLY A 22 -3.72 -15.26 -5.82
C GLY A 22 -2.50 -15.49 -6.69
N PHE A 23 -2.62 -15.38 -8.01
CA PHE A 23 -1.46 -15.43 -8.90
C PHE A 23 -0.51 -14.26 -8.67
N ILE A 24 -1.03 -13.03 -8.51
CA ILE A 24 -0.21 -11.85 -8.19
C ILE A 24 0.48 -12.02 -6.83
N ALA A 25 -0.25 -12.46 -5.81
CA ALA A 25 0.27 -12.70 -4.48
C ALA A 25 1.33 -13.81 -4.45
N LEU A 26 1.23 -14.80 -5.34
CA LEU A 26 2.22 -15.86 -5.51
C LEU A 26 3.54 -15.26 -6.03
N VAL A 27 3.47 -14.48 -7.11
CA VAL A 27 4.64 -13.78 -7.67
C VAL A 27 5.27 -12.87 -6.61
N TYR A 28 4.45 -12.10 -5.89
CA TYR A 28 4.91 -11.27 -4.78
C TYR A 28 5.60 -12.10 -3.69
N SER A 29 5.02 -13.22 -3.26
CA SER A 29 5.60 -14.07 -2.22
C SER A 29 6.92 -14.73 -2.66
N ILE A 30 7.07 -15.05 -3.95
CA ILE A 30 8.33 -15.55 -4.52
C ILE A 30 9.40 -14.45 -4.48
N ILE A 31 9.05 -13.23 -4.90
CA ILE A 31 9.98 -12.09 -4.85
C ILE A 31 10.38 -11.79 -3.40
N ASP A 32 9.41 -11.74 -2.49
CA ASP A 32 9.62 -11.45 -1.07
C ASP A 32 10.51 -12.50 -0.39
N SER A 33 10.34 -13.79 -0.73
CA SER A 33 11.21 -14.87 -0.22
C SER A 33 12.69 -14.72 -0.60
N ARG A 34 12.97 -13.97 -1.68
CA ARG A 34 14.33 -13.67 -2.16
C ARG A 34 14.77 -12.25 -1.83
N ASN A 35 13.91 -11.46 -1.21
CA ASN A 35 14.15 -10.04 -0.98
C ASN A 35 15.01 -9.85 0.28
N PRO A 36 16.21 -9.24 0.18
CA PRO A 36 17.01 -8.93 1.36
C PRO A 36 16.35 -7.87 2.26
N LEU A 37 15.31 -7.18 1.82
CA LEU A 37 14.60 -6.16 2.61
C LEU A 37 13.89 -6.74 3.84
N THR A 38 13.32 -7.94 3.75
CA THR A 38 12.69 -8.61 4.91
C THR A 38 13.75 -9.01 5.95
N ALA A 39 14.94 -9.43 5.48
CA ALA A 39 16.10 -9.66 6.34
C ALA A 39 16.67 -8.35 6.94
N LEU A 40 16.58 -7.22 6.24
CA LEU A 40 16.94 -5.89 6.75
C LEU A 40 15.95 -5.39 7.81
N LEU A 41 14.64 -5.54 7.57
CA LEU A 41 13.58 -5.13 8.50
C LEU A 41 13.60 -5.96 9.79
N MET A 42 13.88 -7.27 9.71
CA MET A 42 14.07 -8.11 10.90
C MET A 42 15.49 -8.01 11.47
N GLY A 43 16.45 -7.61 10.64
CA GLY A 43 17.82 -7.26 10.97
C GLY A 43 17.94 -5.97 11.79
N PHE A 44 16.85 -5.27 12.09
CA PHE A 44 16.85 -4.19 13.09
C PHE A 44 17.38 -4.65 14.46
N ASN A 45 17.24 -5.92 14.81
CA ASN A 45 17.89 -6.49 16.00
C ASN A 45 19.42 -6.64 15.87
N ARG A 46 19.97 -6.59 14.64
CA ARG A 46 21.41 -6.59 14.33
C ARG A 46 21.94 -5.20 13.93
N LEU A 47 21.06 -4.22 13.69
CA LEU A 47 21.38 -2.81 13.44
C LEU A 47 21.86 -2.04 14.68
N GLY A 48 22.08 -2.72 15.82
CA GLY A 48 22.81 -2.15 16.95
C GLY A 48 24.27 -1.74 16.64
N LYS A 49 24.72 -1.82 15.38
CA LYS A 49 26.06 -1.38 14.93
C LYS A 49 26.08 -0.50 13.68
N GLY A 50 24.93 -0.24 13.03
CA GLY A 50 24.85 0.64 11.87
C GLY A 50 23.84 1.74 12.14
N ASP A 51 24.30 2.99 12.28
CA ASP A 51 23.46 4.13 12.59
C ASP A 51 22.44 4.34 11.45
N PHE A 52 21.13 4.32 11.74
CA PHE A 52 20.09 4.63 10.74
C PHE A 52 20.35 5.98 10.06
N LEU A 53 20.95 6.91 10.81
CA LEU A 53 21.41 8.20 10.33
C LEU A 53 22.51 8.07 9.26
N ASP A 54 23.44 7.12 9.41
CA ASP A 54 24.50 6.86 8.44
C ASP A 54 23.94 6.30 7.13
N MET A 55 22.89 5.47 7.19
CA MET A 55 22.20 4.99 5.99
C MET A 55 21.52 6.14 5.23
N ILE A 56 20.89 7.07 5.96
CA ILE A 56 20.30 8.28 5.35
C ILE A 56 21.39 9.15 4.74
N ILE A 57 22.47 9.42 5.48
CA ILE A 57 23.61 10.23 5.01
C ILE A 57 24.22 9.60 3.74
N TYR A 58 24.47 8.29 3.75
CA TYR A 58 25.00 7.56 2.60
C TYR A 58 24.07 7.65 1.38
N SER A 59 22.76 7.50 1.60
CA SER A 59 21.76 7.63 0.53
C SER A 59 21.72 9.05 -0.06
N ILE A 60 21.81 10.07 0.79
CA ILE A 60 21.90 11.48 0.36
C ILE A 60 23.19 11.71 -0.41
N GLN A 61 24.34 11.21 0.07
CA GLN A 61 25.63 11.35 -0.59
C GLN A 61 25.64 10.70 -1.98
N ILE A 62 25.06 9.51 -2.14
CA ILE A 62 24.89 8.90 -3.47
C ILE A 62 24.08 9.82 -4.38
N LEU A 63 22.95 10.33 -3.89
CA LEU A 63 22.07 11.17 -4.68
C LEU A 63 22.76 12.48 -5.09
N LEU A 64 23.47 13.12 -4.16
CA LEU A 64 24.28 14.31 -4.42
C LEU A 64 25.40 14.03 -5.43
N ASN A 65 26.13 12.93 -5.28
CA ASN A 65 27.20 12.54 -6.20
C ASN A 65 26.66 12.32 -7.63
N ILE A 66 25.47 11.72 -7.77
CA ILE A 66 24.79 11.58 -9.07
C ILE A 66 24.43 12.96 -9.64
N MET A 67 23.98 13.89 -8.80
CA MET A 67 23.58 15.24 -9.21
C MET A 67 24.75 16.17 -9.55
N MET A 68 25.95 15.93 -9.00
CA MET A 68 27.13 16.78 -9.25
C MET A 68 27.65 16.70 -10.69
N ASN A 69 27.44 15.58 -11.39
CA ASN A 69 27.80 15.46 -12.79
C ASN A 69 26.55 15.65 -13.68
N PRO A 70 26.44 16.75 -14.45
CA PRO A 70 25.23 17.06 -15.20
C PRO A 70 24.86 15.99 -16.24
N GLY A 71 25.85 15.31 -16.84
CA GLY A 71 25.62 14.21 -17.77
C GLY A 71 25.07 12.95 -17.11
N THR A 72 25.49 12.68 -15.87
CA THR A 72 24.99 11.53 -15.09
C THR A 72 23.62 11.84 -14.49
N ALA A 73 23.43 13.07 -14.00
CA ALA A 73 22.16 13.56 -13.48
C ALA A 73 21.04 13.47 -14.52
N LEU A 74 21.29 13.91 -15.77
CA LEU A 74 20.30 13.82 -16.85
C LEU A 74 19.93 12.37 -17.18
N LYS A 75 20.92 11.48 -17.29
CA LYS A 75 20.69 10.05 -17.54
C LYS A 75 19.88 9.40 -16.41
N ALA A 76 20.21 9.72 -15.16
CA ALA A 76 19.49 9.22 -13.99
C ALA A 76 18.03 9.70 -13.98
N LEU A 77 17.79 10.98 -14.29
CA LEU A 77 16.44 11.53 -14.37
C LEU A 77 15.60 10.86 -15.46
N ILE A 78 16.16 10.70 -16.67
CA ILE A 78 15.47 10.01 -17.77
C ILE A 78 15.16 8.56 -17.38
N GLY A 79 16.15 7.84 -16.83
CA GLY A 79 15.97 6.47 -16.36
C GLY A 79 14.87 6.35 -15.31
N PHE A 80 14.83 7.27 -14.34
CA PHE A 80 13.80 7.33 -13.32
C PHE A 80 12.41 7.54 -13.91
N ILE A 81 12.24 8.49 -14.84
CA ILE A 81 10.96 8.74 -15.52
C ILE A 81 10.51 7.49 -16.29
N LEU A 82 11.41 6.84 -17.02
CA LEU A 82 11.09 5.62 -17.76
C LEU A 82 10.64 4.48 -16.86
N ILE A 83 11.32 4.29 -15.72
CA ILE A 83 10.92 3.28 -14.71
C ILE A 83 9.52 3.58 -14.17
N LEU A 84 9.23 4.84 -13.85
CA LEU A 84 7.90 5.24 -13.36
C LEU A 84 6.80 5.00 -14.39
N LEU A 85 7.04 5.38 -15.64
CA LEU A 85 6.09 5.16 -16.74
C LEU A 85 5.85 3.67 -16.96
N PHE A 86 6.93 2.87 -17.01
CA PHE A 86 6.86 1.44 -17.20
C PHE A 86 6.10 0.75 -16.05
N ALA A 87 6.43 1.07 -14.80
CA ALA A 87 5.73 0.55 -13.63
C ALA A 87 4.24 0.91 -13.66
N SER A 88 3.90 2.15 -14.02
CA SER A 88 2.52 2.62 -14.09
C SER A 88 1.72 1.91 -15.17
N ILE A 89 2.33 1.67 -16.33
CA ILE A 89 1.74 0.90 -17.43
C ILE A 89 1.51 -0.55 -17.02
N LEU A 90 2.48 -1.19 -16.35
CA LEU A 90 2.33 -2.55 -15.84
C LEU A 90 1.19 -2.65 -14.83
N ILE A 91 1.10 -1.73 -13.87
CA ILE A 91 -0.01 -1.66 -12.91
C ILE A 91 -1.34 -1.47 -13.65
N GLY A 92 -1.39 -0.56 -14.62
CA GLY A 92 -2.57 -0.35 -15.47
C GLY A 92 -3.02 -1.61 -16.19
N LEU A 93 -2.08 -2.38 -16.75
CA LEU A 93 -2.37 -3.63 -17.45
C LEU A 93 -2.92 -4.70 -16.50
N ILE A 94 -2.26 -4.89 -15.35
CA ILE A 94 -2.62 -5.90 -14.35
C ILE A 94 -3.99 -5.58 -13.73
N PHE A 95 -4.20 -4.34 -13.32
CA PHE A 95 -5.36 -3.99 -12.49
C PHE A 95 -6.60 -3.53 -13.28
N SER A 96 -6.49 -3.11 -14.54
CA SER A 96 -7.65 -2.60 -15.30
C SER A 96 -8.75 -3.64 -15.51
N GLY A 97 -8.38 -4.85 -15.97
CA GLY A 97 -9.33 -5.95 -16.11
C GLY A 97 -9.87 -6.42 -14.75
N TYR A 98 -9.00 -6.50 -13.75
CA TYR A 98 -9.35 -6.94 -12.40
C TYR A 98 -10.34 -6.00 -11.71
N PHE A 99 -10.11 -4.70 -11.77
CA PHE A 99 -11.01 -3.70 -11.21
C PHE A 99 -12.37 -3.67 -11.91
N ASN A 100 -12.43 -3.92 -13.22
CA ASN A 100 -13.71 -4.04 -13.91
C ASN A 100 -14.53 -5.24 -13.39
N VAL A 101 -13.88 -6.40 -13.19
CA VAL A 101 -14.51 -7.60 -12.62
C VAL A 101 -15.05 -7.32 -11.23
N ILE A 102 -14.25 -6.69 -10.36
CA ILE A 102 -14.68 -6.33 -9.00
C ILE A 102 -15.85 -5.34 -9.06
N ASN A 103 -15.75 -4.31 -9.89
CA ASN A 103 -16.79 -3.30 -10.00
C ASN A 103 -18.13 -3.91 -10.44
N ASN A 104 -18.09 -4.84 -11.40
CA ASN A 104 -19.28 -5.56 -11.84
C ASN A 104 -19.81 -6.53 -10.77
N ALA A 105 -18.93 -7.17 -9.98
CA ALA A 105 -19.32 -8.01 -8.84
C ALA A 105 -20.06 -7.21 -7.77
N VAL A 106 -19.47 -6.09 -7.34
CA VAL A 106 -20.00 -5.17 -6.32
C VAL A 106 -21.30 -4.52 -6.81
N GLY A 107 -21.35 -4.13 -8.09
CA GLY A 107 -22.55 -3.60 -8.75
C GLY A 107 -23.63 -4.65 -9.05
N LYS A 108 -23.44 -5.90 -8.62
CA LYS A 108 -24.35 -7.03 -8.83
C LYS A 108 -24.70 -7.34 -10.29
N LYS A 109 -23.87 -6.93 -11.25
CA LYS A 109 -24.08 -7.19 -12.67
C LYS A 109 -23.89 -8.67 -13.00
N GLU A 110 -24.59 -9.14 -14.04
CA GLU A 110 -24.43 -10.50 -14.54
C GLU A 110 -23.01 -10.76 -15.03
N LYS A 111 -22.58 -12.02 -14.90
CA LYS A 111 -21.25 -12.46 -15.34
C LYS A 111 -21.33 -12.80 -16.82
N TYR A 112 -20.41 -12.27 -17.61
CA TYR A 112 -20.31 -12.58 -19.03
C TYR A 112 -18.87 -12.91 -19.42
N LYS A 113 -18.69 -13.64 -20.53
CA LYS A 113 -17.36 -14.02 -21.00
C LYS A 113 -16.62 -12.79 -21.53
N GLY A 114 -15.37 -12.62 -21.13
CA GLY A 114 -14.52 -11.52 -21.61
C GLY A 114 -14.57 -10.22 -20.81
N GLU A 115 -15.28 -10.16 -19.68
CA GLU A 115 -15.36 -8.98 -18.81
C GLU A 115 -14.00 -8.41 -18.38
N PHE A 116 -12.99 -9.26 -18.20
CA PHE A 116 -11.63 -8.85 -17.87
C PHE A 116 -10.96 -8.13 -19.05
N LEU A 117 -11.04 -8.69 -20.25
CA LEU A 117 -10.47 -8.11 -21.48
C LEU A 117 -11.16 -6.80 -21.84
N GLU A 118 -12.47 -6.71 -21.66
CA GLU A 118 -13.21 -5.46 -21.84
C GLU A 118 -12.73 -4.40 -20.84
N GLY A 119 -12.48 -4.80 -19.59
CA GLY A 119 -11.90 -3.93 -18.57
C GLY A 119 -10.56 -3.35 -18.99
N ILE A 120 -9.66 -4.18 -19.54
CA ILE A 120 -8.39 -3.71 -20.09
C ILE A 120 -8.63 -2.69 -21.20
N LYS A 121 -9.40 -3.06 -22.24
CA LYS A 121 -9.64 -2.17 -23.39
C LYS A 121 -10.23 -0.82 -22.99
N LYS A 122 -11.11 -0.80 -21.99
CA LYS A 122 -11.87 0.38 -21.58
C LYS A 122 -11.17 1.26 -20.54
N PHE A 123 -10.41 0.66 -19.63
CA PHE A 123 -9.86 1.36 -18.46
C PHE A 123 -8.34 1.40 -18.41
N PHE A 124 -7.61 0.65 -19.24
CA PHE A 124 -6.15 0.55 -19.20
C PHE A 124 -5.44 1.91 -19.04
N LEU A 125 -5.60 2.84 -20.00
CA LEU A 125 -4.93 4.15 -19.92
C LEU A 125 -5.30 4.92 -18.65
N ARG A 126 -6.56 4.82 -18.22
CA ARG A 126 -7.07 5.54 -17.05
C ARG A 126 -6.44 5.01 -15.77
N ILE A 127 -6.39 3.70 -15.61
CA ILE A 127 -5.72 3.06 -14.48
C ILE A 127 -4.22 3.34 -14.52
N SER A 128 -3.57 3.31 -15.69
CA SER A 128 -2.15 3.67 -15.83
C SER A 128 -1.89 5.10 -15.35
N PHE A 129 -2.72 6.07 -15.76
CA PHE A 129 -2.59 7.47 -15.30
C PHE A 129 -2.84 7.64 -13.80
N VAL A 130 -3.86 6.97 -13.26
CA VAL A 130 -4.13 6.97 -11.81
C VAL A 130 -2.95 6.35 -11.06
N SER A 131 -2.39 5.25 -11.57
CA SER A 131 -1.24 4.57 -10.99
C SER A 131 0.01 5.45 -11.00
N LEU A 132 0.28 6.15 -12.10
CA LEU A 132 1.40 7.09 -12.20
C LEU A 132 1.29 8.20 -11.15
N ARG A 133 0.11 8.83 -11.04
CA ARG A 133 -0.11 9.83 -10.00
C ARG A 133 -0.02 9.26 -8.60
N ALA A 134 -0.58 8.07 -8.37
CA ALA A 134 -0.47 7.40 -7.08
C ALA A 134 0.98 7.16 -6.70
N VAL A 135 1.82 6.63 -7.61
CA VAL A 135 3.25 6.40 -7.37
C VAL A 135 4.00 7.72 -7.09
N LEU A 136 3.74 8.78 -7.87
CA LEU A 136 4.34 10.09 -7.63
C LEU A 136 3.96 10.66 -6.26
N VAL A 137 2.69 10.57 -5.87
CA VAL A 137 2.23 10.99 -4.54
C VAL A 137 2.85 10.12 -3.45
N SER A 138 3.02 8.81 -3.66
CA SER A 138 3.72 7.91 -2.72
C SER A 138 5.16 8.36 -2.49
N ILE A 139 5.88 8.75 -3.55
CA ILE A 139 7.26 9.24 -3.45
C ILE A 139 7.29 10.54 -2.63
N ILE A 140 6.38 11.47 -2.89
CA ILE A 140 6.28 12.72 -2.12
C ILE A 140 6.00 12.43 -0.64
N VAL A 141 5.02 11.56 -0.36
CA VAL A 141 4.67 11.17 1.01
C VAL A 141 5.84 10.49 1.71
N LEU A 142 6.59 9.64 1.01
CA LEU A 142 7.80 9.01 1.53
C LEU A 142 8.86 10.04 1.89
N ILE A 143 9.15 11.01 1.01
CA ILE A 143 10.11 12.09 1.28
C ILE A 143 9.66 12.92 2.48
N VAL A 144 8.40 13.35 2.53
CA VAL A 144 7.85 14.14 3.63
C VAL A 144 7.93 13.38 4.95
N THR A 145 7.60 12.08 4.95
CA THR A 145 7.66 11.22 6.13
C THR A 145 9.10 11.07 6.63
N LEU A 146 10.07 10.88 5.73
CA LEU A 146 11.49 10.81 6.08
C LEU A 146 11.97 12.12 6.72
N VAL A 147 11.68 13.26 6.09
CA VAL A 147 12.07 14.58 6.59
C VAL A 147 11.41 14.88 7.95
N ALA A 148 10.13 14.58 8.10
CA ALA A 148 9.40 14.76 9.36
C ALA A 148 9.93 13.86 10.49
N SER A 149 10.59 12.75 10.17
CA SER A 149 11.18 11.83 11.16
C SER A 149 12.54 12.28 11.67
N VAL A 150 13.23 13.20 10.98
CA VAL A 150 14.61 13.62 11.33
C VAL A 150 14.72 14.18 12.75
N PRO A 151 13.86 15.11 13.21
CA PRO A 151 13.97 15.65 14.57
C PRO A 151 13.78 14.60 15.66
N ALA A 152 12.79 13.72 15.49
CA ALA A 152 12.53 12.60 16.40
C ALA A 152 13.75 11.68 16.53
N VAL A 153 14.32 11.26 15.40
CA VAL A 153 15.51 10.40 15.37
C VAL A 153 16.70 11.05 16.07
N ILE A 154 16.97 12.34 15.85
CA ILE A 154 18.10 13.06 16.46
C ILE A 154 17.95 13.14 17.99
N ILE A 155 16.76 13.50 18.47
CA ILE A 155 16.50 13.65 19.90
C ILE A 155 16.53 12.29 20.60
N THR A 156 15.91 11.27 20.00
CA THR A 156 15.90 9.91 20.55
C THR A 156 17.30 9.29 20.57
N LYS A 157 18.12 9.53 19.54
CA LYS A 157 19.55 9.15 19.55
C LYS A 157 20.33 9.86 20.67
N SER A 158 20.07 11.14 20.89
CA SER A 158 20.72 11.92 21.96
C SER A 158 20.34 11.40 23.35
N TRP A 159 19.09 10.98 23.53
CA TRP A 159 18.62 10.31 24.74
C TRP A 159 19.28 8.95 24.95
N LEU A 160 19.33 8.10 23.92
CA LEU A 160 20.03 6.79 23.96
C LEU A 160 21.53 6.92 24.24
N SER A 161 22.13 8.08 23.95
CA SER A 161 23.54 8.40 24.24
C SER A 161 23.80 8.78 25.72
N GLY A 162 22.82 8.58 26.61
CA GLY A 162 22.97 8.76 28.06
C GLY A 162 22.49 10.11 28.61
N ARG A 163 21.87 10.96 27.79
CA ARG A 163 21.29 12.24 28.25
C ARG A 163 19.86 12.03 28.77
N ALA A 164 19.75 11.55 30.02
CA ALA A 164 18.47 11.25 30.67
C ALA A 164 17.54 12.47 30.77
N ASP A 165 18.09 13.68 30.83
CA ASP A 165 17.33 14.96 30.88
C ASP A 165 16.44 15.17 29.64
N LEU A 166 16.73 14.48 28.54
CA LEU A 166 15.97 14.56 27.29
C LEU A 166 14.78 13.58 27.22
N THR A 167 14.53 12.77 28.26
CA THR A 167 13.50 11.71 28.20
C THR A 167 12.11 12.27 27.86
N VAL A 168 11.69 13.33 28.56
CA VAL A 168 10.36 13.95 28.34
C VAL A 168 10.27 14.59 26.95
N VAL A 169 11.35 15.26 26.53
CA VAL A 169 11.42 15.92 25.21
C VAL A 169 11.40 14.90 24.08
N ALA A 170 12.16 13.81 24.21
CA ALA A 170 12.19 12.70 23.25
C ALA A 170 10.81 12.06 23.10
N ALA A 171 10.17 11.69 24.22
CA ALA A 171 8.83 11.12 24.20
C ALA A 171 7.80 12.06 23.57
N PHE A 172 7.86 13.36 23.89
CA PHE A 172 6.95 14.35 23.32
C PHE A 172 7.12 14.49 21.80
N VAL A 173 8.36 14.62 21.32
CA VAL A 173 8.64 14.75 19.89
C VAL A 173 8.26 13.48 19.15
N ASP A 174 8.57 12.30 19.69
CA ASP A 174 8.21 11.02 19.08
C ASP A 174 6.69 10.87 18.95
N VAL A 175 5.92 11.23 19.98
CA VAL A 175 4.44 11.19 19.93
C VAL A 175 3.90 12.11 18.84
N ILE A 176 4.43 13.34 18.72
CA ILE A 176 4.02 14.27 17.67
C ILE A 176 4.38 13.72 16.29
N THR A 177 5.61 13.23 16.10
CA THR A 177 6.07 12.68 14.83
C THR A 177 5.23 11.47 14.42
N ILE A 178 4.96 10.53 15.33
CA ILE A 178 4.07 9.39 15.07
C ILE A 178 2.68 9.89 14.68
N GLY A 179 2.12 10.86 15.39
CA GLY A 179 0.82 11.45 15.09
C GLY A 179 0.74 12.08 13.70
N VAL A 180 1.76 12.85 13.31
CA VAL A 180 1.85 13.50 11.99
C VAL A 180 1.99 12.47 10.88
N ILE A 181 2.91 11.50 11.02
CA ILE A 181 3.11 10.43 10.04
C ILE A 181 1.83 9.60 9.88
N PHE A 182 1.19 9.28 11.01
CA PHE A 182 -0.10 8.60 11.02
C PHE A 182 -1.13 9.38 10.22
N LEU A 183 -1.33 10.68 10.49
CA LEU A 183 -2.27 11.50 9.73
C LEU A 183 -1.92 11.52 8.24
N ILE A 184 -0.68 11.79 7.87
CA ILE A 184 -0.24 11.78 6.47
C ILE A 184 -0.61 10.47 5.78
N PHE A 185 -0.32 9.33 6.42
CA PHE A 185 -0.62 8.01 5.88
C PHE A 185 -2.14 7.78 5.73
N MET A 186 -2.93 8.25 6.68
CA MET A 186 -4.39 8.10 6.68
C MET A 186 -5.06 8.94 5.58
N PHE A 187 -4.60 10.19 5.39
CA PHE A 187 -4.99 11.01 4.25
C PHE A 187 -4.60 10.31 2.95
N TYR A 188 -3.31 10.03 2.77
CA TYR A 188 -2.76 9.36 1.59
C TYR A 188 -3.54 8.10 1.20
N SER A 189 -3.71 7.15 2.13
CA SER A 189 -4.33 5.86 1.86
C SER A 189 -5.80 6.00 1.47
N THR A 190 -6.55 6.89 2.13
CA THR A 190 -7.98 7.09 1.85
C THR A 190 -8.21 7.68 0.46
N TYR A 191 -7.51 8.77 0.11
CA TYR A 191 -7.71 9.43 -1.19
C TYR A 191 -7.27 8.57 -2.36
N ILE A 192 -6.07 7.96 -2.29
CA ILE A 192 -5.57 7.12 -3.39
C ILE A 192 -6.46 5.90 -3.61
N SER A 193 -6.92 5.26 -2.53
CA SER A 193 -7.81 4.10 -2.63
C SER A 193 -9.10 4.44 -3.38
N PHE A 194 -9.61 5.66 -3.26
CA PHE A 194 -10.85 6.10 -3.90
C PHE A 194 -10.67 6.52 -5.35
N TRP A 195 -9.47 6.89 -5.78
CA TRP A 195 -9.18 7.21 -7.19
C TRP A 195 -9.36 6.00 -8.11
N PHE A 196 -9.01 4.79 -7.65
CA PHE A 196 -9.12 3.58 -8.47
C PHE A 196 -10.59 3.21 -8.78
N PRO A 197 -11.51 3.03 -7.81
CA PRO A 197 -12.92 2.82 -8.11
C PRO A 197 -13.55 3.98 -8.91
N ALA A 198 -13.15 5.23 -8.65
CA ALA A 198 -13.66 6.38 -9.37
C ALA A 198 -13.30 6.35 -10.86
N SER A 199 -12.09 5.93 -11.20
CA SER A 199 -11.65 5.82 -12.60
C SER A 199 -12.40 4.76 -13.42
N VAL A 200 -12.98 3.76 -12.74
CA VAL A 200 -13.78 2.69 -13.36
C VAL A 200 -15.26 3.07 -13.45
N ASN A 201 -15.82 3.74 -12.43
CA ASN A 201 -17.23 4.10 -12.40
C ASN A 201 -17.55 5.41 -13.14
N ASN A 202 -16.64 6.38 -13.11
CA ASN A 202 -16.87 7.71 -13.66
C ASN A 202 -16.07 7.96 -14.93
N SER A 203 -16.73 8.50 -15.96
CA SER A 203 -16.13 8.79 -17.26
C SER A 203 -15.39 10.13 -17.30
N ARG A 204 -15.77 11.09 -16.45
CA ARG A 204 -15.18 12.43 -16.36
C ARG A 204 -14.84 12.77 -14.91
N ARG A 205 -13.82 13.62 -14.73
CA ARG A 205 -13.40 14.19 -13.42
C ARG A 205 -13.18 13.17 -12.29
N TRP A 206 -12.67 11.97 -12.61
CA TRP A 206 -12.47 10.87 -11.65
C TRP A 206 -11.70 11.23 -10.38
N PHE A 207 -10.74 12.17 -10.44
CA PHE A 207 -9.98 12.60 -9.27
C PHE A 207 -10.83 13.44 -8.31
N LEU A 208 -11.67 14.32 -8.88
CA LEU A 208 -12.56 15.18 -8.11
C LEU A 208 -13.66 14.34 -7.45
N THR A 209 -14.31 13.46 -8.22
CA THR A 209 -15.34 12.56 -7.68
C THR A 209 -14.76 11.57 -6.66
N GLY A 210 -13.54 11.08 -6.88
CA GLY A 210 -12.83 10.26 -5.91
C GLY A 210 -12.57 11.00 -4.60
N LYS A 211 -12.14 12.27 -4.69
CA LYS A 211 -11.91 13.16 -3.54
C LYS A 211 -13.22 13.42 -2.78
N GLU A 212 -14.26 13.87 -3.47
CA GLU A 212 -15.57 14.18 -2.84
C GLU A 212 -16.15 12.97 -2.10
N ASN A 213 -16.05 11.77 -2.69
CA ASN A 213 -16.52 10.55 -2.04
C ASN A 213 -15.64 10.13 -0.86
N ALA A 214 -14.33 10.41 -0.91
CA ALA A 214 -13.43 10.19 0.21
C ALA A 214 -13.73 11.16 1.36
N ASP A 215 -13.96 12.44 1.07
CA ASP A 215 -14.27 13.48 2.05
C ASP A 215 -15.53 13.13 2.86
N LYS A 216 -16.61 12.70 2.19
CA LYS A 216 -17.89 12.32 2.83
C LYS A 216 -17.75 11.24 3.90
N PHE A 217 -16.82 10.31 3.74
CA PHE A 217 -16.68 9.13 4.62
C PHE A 217 -15.29 9.01 5.24
N PHE A 218 -14.49 10.09 5.22
CA PHE A 218 -13.07 10.06 5.55
C PHE A 218 -12.79 9.34 6.86
N TRP A 219 -13.30 9.85 7.97
CA TRP A 219 -13.06 9.28 9.31
C TRP A 219 -13.52 7.84 9.45
N LYS A 220 -14.66 7.48 8.84
CA LYS A 220 -15.23 6.14 8.92
C LYS A 220 -14.42 5.10 8.14
N ILE A 221 -13.83 5.52 7.01
CA ILE A 221 -12.96 4.67 6.18
C ILE A 221 -11.60 4.56 6.83
N SER A 222 -11.04 5.70 7.21
CA SER A 222 -9.80 5.87 7.94
C SER A 222 -9.71 4.89 9.12
N VAL A 223 -10.66 4.92 10.06
CA VAL A 223 -10.65 4.02 11.22
C VAL A 223 -10.61 2.55 10.82
N ARG A 224 -11.27 2.17 9.72
CA ARG A 224 -11.24 0.78 9.23
C ARG A 224 -9.93 0.42 8.55
N TYR A 225 -9.27 1.37 7.91
CA TYR A 225 -7.93 1.16 7.37
C TYR A 225 -6.93 0.88 8.48
N ILE A 226 -7.04 1.55 9.63
CA ILE A 226 -6.24 1.22 10.83
C ILE A 226 -6.43 -0.24 11.21
N VAL A 227 -7.68 -0.72 11.27
CA VAL A 227 -7.96 -2.14 11.58
C VAL A 227 -7.30 -3.06 10.57
N PHE A 228 -7.42 -2.77 9.27
CA PHE A 228 -6.75 -3.56 8.22
C PHE A 228 -5.23 -3.59 8.42
N ILE A 229 -4.62 -2.45 8.69
CA ILE A 229 -3.18 -2.30 8.90
C ILE A 229 -2.72 -3.07 10.14
N VAL A 230 -3.43 -2.96 11.26
CA VAL A 230 -3.12 -3.67 12.50
C VAL A 230 -3.23 -5.19 12.27
N VAL A 231 -4.31 -5.65 11.65
CA VAL A 231 -4.47 -7.08 11.30
C VAL A 231 -3.34 -7.55 10.39
N PHE A 232 -3.01 -6.77 9.36
CA PHE A 232 -1.91 -7.07 8.45
C PHE A 232 -0.59 -7.21 9.20
N MET A 233 -0.23 -6.22 10.03
CA MET A 233 1.01 -6.23 10.81
C MET A 233 1.09 -7.40 11.79
N VAL A 234 0.00 -7.67 12.52
CA VAL A 234 -0.04 -8.78 13.48
C VAL A 234 0.13 -10.12 12.76
N CYS A 235 -0.60 -10.36 11.68
CA CYS A 235 -0.48 -11.59 10.90
C CYS A 235 0.91 -11.75 10.28
N HIS A 236 1.48 -10.69 9.69
CA HIS A 236 2.83 -10.72 9.14
C HIS A 236 3.89 -10.97 10.21
N PHE A 237 3.75 -10.39 11.40
CA PHE A 237 4.64 -10.64 12.52
C PHE A 237 4.64 -12.11 12.95
N PHE A 238 3.47 -12.75 13.02
CA PHE A 238 3.38 -14.18 13.32
C PHE A 238 3.95 -15.04 12.19
N LEU A 239 3.68 -14.72 10.92
CA LEU A 239 4.23 -15.42 9.76
C LEU A 239 5.77 -15.29 9.68
N ALA A 240 6.31 -14.11 9.99
CA ALA A 240 7.74 -13.85 10.09
C ALA A 240 8.41 -14.74 11.13
N LYS A 241 7.84 -14.86 12.33
CA LYS A 241 8.37 -15.74 13.39
C LYS A 241 8.44 -17.20 12.98
N ILE A 242 7.46 -17.67 12.20
CA ILE A 242 7.47 -19.05 11.66
C ILE A 242 8.63 -19.25 10.68
N ASN A 243 9.01 -18.20 9.94
CA ASN A 243 10.01 -18.28 8.88
C ASN A 243 11.46 -18.12 9.39
N VAL A 244 11.70 -17.36 10.46
CA VAL A 244 13.07 -16.95 10.91
C VAL A 244 13.80 -17.96 11.80
N ASN A 245 13.11 -18.86 12.50
CA ASN A 245 13.76 -19.82 13.42
C ASN A 245 14.45 -21.01 12.72
N SER A 246 15.13 -20.76 11.60
CA SER A 246 15.55 -21.84 10.70
C SER A 246 16.93 -21.69 10.06
N ALA A 247 17.96 -21.78 10.91
CA ALA A 247 19.37 -21.74 10.52
C ALA A 247 20.04 -23.12 10.34
N ASP A 248 19.39 -24.24 10.69
CA ASP A 248 19.98 -25.59 10.54
C ASP A 248 19.31 -26.42 9.44
N ALA A 249 20.10 -27.19 8.71
CA ALA A 249 19.76 -27.85 7.44
C ALA A 249 18.94 -29.15 7.57
N ASP A 250 17.97 -29.21 8.49
CA ASP A 250 17.14 -30.40 8.69
C ASP A 250 15.91 -30.45 7.78
N PHE A 251 15.58 -31.65 7.30
CA PHE A 251 14.43 -31.94 6.41
C PHE A 251 13.08 -31.41 6.96
N ALA A 252 12.86 -31.52 8.27
CA ALA A 252 11.66 -30.99 8.94
C ALA A 252 11.54 -29.46 8.85
N MET A 253 12.64 -28.76 8.64
CA MET A 253 12.71 -27.31 8.57
C MET A 253 12.36 -26.77 7.18
N ASN A 254 12.64 -27.54 6.12
CA ASN A 254 12.18 -27.24 4.76
C ASN A 254 10.64 -27.31 4.64
N ILE A 255 10.01 -28.23 5.36
CA ILE A 255 8.54 -28.32 5.45
C ILE A 255 7.96 -27.09 6.15
N LYS A 256 8.58 -26.61 7.23
CA LYS A 256 8.16 -25.39 7.94
C LYS A 256 8.32 -24.13 7.08
N LYS A 257 9.43 -23.98 6.36
CA LYS A 257 9.65 -22.87 5.41
C LYS A 257 8.62 -22.89 4.29
N PHE A 258 8.35 -24.07 3.72
CA PHE A 258 7.34 -24.22 2.68
C PHE A 258 5.92 -23.91 3.22
N ALA A 259 5.57 -24.41 4.40
CA ALA A 259 4.29 -24.10 5.04
C ALA A 259 4.15 -22.61 5.34
N GLY A 260 5.21 -21.95 5.83
CA GLY A 260 5.25 -20.50 6.04
C GLY A 260 5.07 -19.70 4.74
N PHE A 261 5.70 -20.14 3.66
CA PHE A 261 5.52 -19.56 2.32
C PHE A 261 4.06 -19.69 1.84
N ILE A 262 3.46 -20.88 1.94
CA ILE A 262 2.07 -21.11 1.55
C ILE A 262 1.12 -20.28 2.41
N ALA A 263 1.35 -20.22 3.73
CA ALA A 263 0.55 -19.41 4.63
C ALA A 263 0.62 -17.91 4.30
N ASN A 264 1.81 -17.39 4.00
CA ASN A 264 2.00 -16.00 3.56
C ASN A 264 1.27 -15.74 2.23
N TRP A 265 1.40 -16.65 1.27
CA TRP A 265 0.72 -16.54 -0.01
C TRP A 265 -0.80 -16.52 0.13
N VAL A 266 -1.37 -17.47 0.86
CA VAL A 266 -2.82 -17.57 1.10
C VAL A 266 -3.32 -16.34 1.85
N PHE A 267 -2.61 -15.92 2.90
CA PHE A 267 -2.98 -14.73 3.66
C PHE A 267 -2.98 -13.48 2.78
N ASN A 268 -1.91 -13.20 2.05
CA ASN A 268 -1.84 -12.02 1.17
C ASN A 268 -2.94 -12.08 0.09
N THR A 269 -3.22 -13.26 -0.46
CA THR A 269 -4.30 -13.46 -1.43
C THR A 269 -5.66 -13.04 -0.87
N LEU A 270 -6.02 -13.60 0.29
CA LEU A 270 -7.30 -13.33 0.93
C LEU A 270 -7.39 -11.90 1.43
N PHE A 271 -6.34 -11.41 2.10
CA PHE A 271 -6.31 -10.10 2.72
C PHE A 271 -6.46 -8.98 1.69
N PHE A 272 -5.61 -8.96 0.66
CA PHE A 272 -5.66 -7.90 -0.35
C PHE A 272 -6.83 -8.06 -1.32
N GLY A 273 -7.20 -9.29 -1.70
CA GLY A 273 -8.41 -9.54 -2.49
C GLY A 273 -9.66 -9.01 -1.78
N PHE A 274 -9.76 -9.25 -0.47
CA PHE A 274 -10.82 -8.71 0.38
C PHE A 274 -10.73 -7.19 0.53
N PHE A 275 -9.55 -6.65 0.82
CA PHE A 275 -9.35 -5.20 1.00
C PHE A 275 -9.75 -4.42 -0.25
N ILE A 276 -9.30 -4.83 -1.44
CA ILE A 276 -9.65 -4.14 -2.70
C ILE A 276 -11.16 -4.21 -2.93
N THR A 277 -11.77 -5.39 -2.75
CA THR A 277 -13.23 -5.54 -2.91
C THR A 277 -14.01 -4.69 -1.90
N TYR A 278 -13.49 -4.57 -0.68
CA TYR A 278 -14.02 -3.71 0.36
C TYR A 278 -14.00 -2.24 -0.07
N VAL A 279 -12.88 -1.74 -0.60
CA VAL A 279 -12.75 -0.35 -1.10
C VAL A 279 -13.79 -0.08 -2.19
N PHE A 280 -13.94 -0.96 -3.19
CA PHE A 280 -14.97 -0.81 -4.22
C PHE A 280 -16.40 -0.84 -3.64
N SER A 281 -16.64 -1.67 -2.64
CA SER A 281 -17.94 -1.75 -1.95
C SER A 281 -18.27 -0.48 -1.19
N VAL A 282 -17.30 0.13 -0.50
CA VAL A 282 -17.48 1.42 0.16
C VAL A 282 -17.72 2.51 -0.87
N TYR A 283 -16.91 2.57 -1.92
CA TYR A 283 -17.05 3.58 -2.97
C TYR A 283 -18.45 3.59 -3.57
N LYS A 284 -19.01 2.40 -3.87
CA LYS A 284 -20.36 2.30 -4.43
C LYS A 284 -21.45 2.82 -3.49
N ILE A 285 -21.26 2.63 -2.18
CA ILE A 285 -22.17 3.17 -1.16
C ILE A 285 -22.04 4.69 -1.10
N ALA A 286 -20.81 5.22 -1.16
CA ALA A 286 -20.55 6.65 -1.15
C ALA A 286 -21.12 7.36 -2.39
N GLU A 287 -21.03 6.73 -3.56
CA GLU A 287 -21.64 7.24 -4.80
C GLU A 287 -23.17 7.27 -4.73
N SER A 288 -23.80 6.28 -4.08
CA SER A 288 -25.27 6.25 -3.88
C SER A 288 -25.78 7.14 -2.76
N TYR A 289 -24.88 7.82 -2.01
CA TYR A 289 -25.28 8.63 -0.87
C TYR A 289 -25.75 10.01 -1.33
N VAL A 290 -27.06 10.23 -1.26
CA VAL A 290 -27.70 11.55 -1.34
C VAL A 290 -27.75 12.10 0.09
N PRO A 291 -27.13 13.25 0.40
CA PRO A 291 -27.26 13.87 1.71
C PRO A 291 -28.73 14.22 1.96
N GLN A 292 -29.25 13.93 3.15
CA GLN A 292 -30.65 14.17 3.51
C GLN A 292 -31.00 15.66 3.75
N ASP A 293 -30.08 16.59 3.46
CA ASP A 293 -30.21 17.99 3.85
C ASP A 293 -30.50 18.94 2.67
N VAL A 294 -31.14 18.43 1.61
CA VAL A 294 -31.64 19.26 0.49
C VAL A 294 -33.11 18.90 0.21
N GLU A 295 -33.93 18.93 1.25
CA GLU A 295 -35.31 19.36 1.07
C GLU A 295 -35.28 20.89 0.97
N TYR A 296 -35.55 21.40 -0.22
CA TYR A 296 -35.85 22.81 -0.41
C TYR A 296 -37.16 23.09 0.33
N GLU A 297 -37.07 23.73 1.50
CA GLU A 297 -38.12 24.66 1.97
C GLU A 297 -37.83 26.06 1.43
#